data_AF-A0A120HNW8-F1
#
_entry.id   AF-A0A120HNW8-F1
#
_cell.length_a   1.000
_cell.length_b   1.000
_cell.length_c   1.000
_cell.angle_alpha   90.00
_cell.angle_beta   90.00
_cell.angle_gamma   90.00
#
_symmetry.space_group_name_H-M   'P 1'
#
loop_
_entity.id
_entity.type
_entity.pdbx_description
1 polymer ?
#
loop_
_entity_poly.entity_id
_entity_poly.type
_entity_poly.pdbx_seq_one_letter_code
_entity_poly.pdbx_strand_id
1 'polypeptide(L)'
;MPKEIADAIKAAPKIKSVIPITKSETFTQQVSKADEIVFDKDAHLVLANFSHPWVAIVTKTLKFRDASAYSFIERDMSKPAANNGNVGAVGQKGADDFGETNRRGNNGHPGQPGGPGSNGLSITLPTIYVIAEKLLDDKGKGIPPESRRSCART
;
A
#
# COMPACT_ATOMS: atom_id res chain seq x y z
N MET A 1 3.13 6.69 -20.70
CA MET A 1 4.02 6.84 -19.52
C MET A 1 4.78 8.15 -19.65
N PRO A 2 4.88 8.96 -18.58
CA PRO A 2 5.65 10.21 -18.58
C PRO A 2 7.13 10.02 -18.96
N LYS A 3 7.73 11.03 -19.59
CA LYS A 3 9.11 10.97 -20.10
C LYS A 3 10.15 10.77 -18.99
N GLU A 4 9.99 11.46 -17.87
CA GLU A 4 10.85 11.33 -16.68
C GLU A 4 10.94 9.88 -16.16
N ILE A 5 9.81 9.15 -16.18
CA ILE A 5 9.74 7.76 -15.74
C ILE A 5 10.44 6.86 -16.75
N ALA A 6 10.24 7.10 -18.05
CA ALA A 6 10.93 6.37 -19.11
C ALA A 6 12.46 6.53 -19.00
N ASP A 7 12.93 7.75 -18.73
CA ASP A 7 14.35 8.06 -18.62
C ASP A 7 14.96 7.47 -17.32
N ALA A 8 14.25 7.56 -16.19
CA ALA A 8 14.64 6.92 -14.93
C ALA A 8 14.69 5.39 -15.06
N ILE A 9 13.72 4.78 -15.75
CA ILE A 9 13.76 3.37 -16.09
C ILE A 9 14.99 3.10 -16.93
N LYS A 10 15.25 3.81 -18.04
CA LYS A 10 16.43 3.54 -18.89
C LYS A 10 17.74 3.57 -18.10
N ALA A 11 17.92 4.55 -17.21
CA ALA A 11 19.11 4.71 -16.39
C ALA A 11 19.28 3.65 -15.28
N ALA A 12 18.19 3.05 -14.80
CA ALA A 12 18.26 2.10 -13.68
C ALA A 12 19.07 0.83 -14.03
N PRO A 13 19.90 0.31 -13.11
CA PRO A 13 20.61 -0.94 -13.33
C PRO A 13 19.65 -2.13 -13.33
N LYS A 14 20.04 -3.20 -14.02
CA LYS A 14 19.31 -4.47 -13.95
C LYS A 14 19.69 -5.18 -12.65
N ILE A 15 18.70 -5.57 -11.86
CA ILE A 15 18.92 -6.06 -10.48
C ILE A 15 19.24 -7.55 -10.49
N LYS A 16 18.46 -8.33 -11.24
CA LYS A 16 18.61 -9.78 -11.37
C LYS A 16 18.24 -10.22 -12.78
N SER A 17 18.74 -11.38 -13.22
CA SER A 17 18.27 -11.98 -14.46
C SER A 17 16.88 -12.59 -14.27
N VAL A 18 16.69 -13.39 -13.22
CA VAL A 18 15.40 -14.03 -12.90
C VAL A 18 15.02 -13.71 -11.45
N ILE A 19 13.76 -13.31 -11.23
CA ILE A 19 13.19 -13.10 -9.91
C ILE A 19 12.01 -14.07 -9.73
N PRO A 20 12.18 -15.15 -8.96
CA PRO A 20 11.07 -15.97 -8.53
C PRO A 20 10.32 -15.28 -7.37
N ILE A 21 8.99 -15.22 -7.46
CA ILE A 21 8.11 -14.77 -6.39
C ILE A 21 7.49 -16.00 -5.76
N THR A 22 8.07 -16.46 -4.66
CA THR A 22 7.64 -17.65 -3.92
C THR A 22 6.86 -17.21 -2.68
N LYS A 23 5.53 -17.37 -2.71
CA LYS A 23 4.58 -16.89 -1.68
C LYS A 23 4.53 -15.37 -1.49
N SER A 24 5.60 -14.73 -1.01
CA SER A 24 5.62 -13.30 -0.75
C SER A 24 7.03 -12.74 -0.88
N GLU A 25 7.25 -11.82 -1.82
CA GLU A 25 8.54 -11.14 -2.01
C GLU A 25 8.36 -9.62 -1.93
N THR A 26 9.24 -8.96 -1.18
CA THR A 26 9.15 -7.51 -0.93
C THR A 26 10.12 -6.73 -1.82
N PHE A 27 9.60 -5.73 -2.54
CA PHE A 27 10.39 -4.77 -3.30
C PHE A 27 10.46 -3.43 -2.58
N THR A 28 11.70 -2.98 -2.33
CA THR A 28 12.01 -1.71 -1.67
C THR A 28 12.54 -0.65 -2.62
N GLN A 29 12.81 -0.99 -3.88
CA GLN A 29 13.40 -0.10 -4.86
C GLN A 29 12.33 0.61 -5.69
N GLN A 30 12.64 1.84 -6.15
CA GLN A 30 11.74 2.61 -7.02
C GLN A 30 11.58 1.98 -8.41
N VAL A 31 12.67 1.43 -8.97
CA VAL A 31 12.66 0.73 -10.25
C VAL A 31 13.20 -0.67 -10.05
N SER A 32 12.39 -1.68 -10.35
CA SER A 32 12.80 -3.08 -10.40
C SER A 32 12.99 -3.52 -11.85
N LYS A 33 14.20 -3.98 -12.21
CA LYS A 33 14.52 -4.51 -13.53
C LYS A 33 14.98 -5.96 -13.47
N ALA A 34 14.32 -6.82 -14.25
CA ALA A 34 14.72 -8.21 -14.45
C ALA A 34 14.58 -8.67 -15.91
N ASP A 35 15.22 -9.77 -16.34
CA ASP A 35 14.82 -10.39 -17.62
C ASP A 35 13.50 -11.13 -17.43
N GLU A 36 13.36 -11.85 -16.32
CA GLU A 36 12.19 -12.68 -16.05
C GLU A 36 11.71 -12.51 -14.61
N ILE A 37 10.40 -12.37 -14.44
CA ILE A 37 9.74 -12.42 -13.14
C ILE A 37 8.73 -13.56 -13.19
N VAL A 38 8.87 -14.51 -12.27
CA VAL A 38 8.07 -15.74 -12.26
C VAL A 38 7.27 -15.80 -10.98
N PHE A 39 5.95 -15.75 -11.10
CA PHE A 39 5.02 -15.93 -9.99
C PHE A 39 4.70 -17.41 -9.80
N ASP A 40 4.90 -17.91 -8.58
CA ASP A 40 4.38 -19.21 -8.18
C ASP A 40 2.88 -19.11 -7.84
N LYS A 41 2.26 -20.25 -7.52
CA LYS A 41 0.87 -20.30 -7.07
C LYS A 41 0.66 -19.43 -5.83
N ASP A 42 -0.40 -18.62 -5.83
CA ASP A 42 -0.77 -17.73 -4.71
C ASP A 42 0.40 -16.83 -4.25
N ALA A 43 1.19 -16.34 -5.22
CA ALA A 43 2.35 -15.50 -4.96
C ALA A 43 1.98 -14.01 -4.89
N HIS A 44 2.59 -13.32 -3.92
CA HIS A 44 2.39 -11.91 -3.62
C HIS A 44 3.71 -11.14 -3.85
N LEU A 45 3.69 -10.18 -4.76
CA LEU A 45 4.74 -9.19 -4.89
C LEU A 45 4.31 -7.96 -4.10
N VAL A 46 5.00 -7.70 -3.00
CA VAL A 46 4.66 -6.65 -2.04
C VAL A 46 5.55 -5.43 -2.23
N LEU A 47 4.96 -4.28 -2.51
CA LEU A 47 5.63 -2.99 -2.60
C LEU A 47 5.68 -2.34 -1.21
N ALA A 48 6.88 -2.13 -0.68
CA ALA A 48 7.08 -1.58 0.67
C ALA A 48 7.71 -0.18 0.70
N ASN A 49 8.09 0.37 -0.45
CA ASN A 49 8.63 1.72 -0.55
C ASN A 49 7.59 2.69 -1.12
N PHE A 50 7.08 3.57 -0.26
CA PHE A 50 6.11 4.62 -0.61
C PHE A 50 6.73 6.02 -0.59
N SER A 51 8.05 6.14 -0.45
CA SER A 51 8.76 7.42 -0.40
C SER A 51 8.89 8.09 -1.78
N HIS A 52 8.55 7.38 -2.85
CA HIS A 52 8.56 7.89 -4.22
C HIS A 52 7.13 8.02 -4.75
N PRO A 53 6.83 9.03 -5.58
CA PRO A 53 5.48 9.23 -6.14
C PRO A 53 5.07 8.13 -7.14
N TRP A 54 5.99 7.27 -7.55
CA TRP A 54 5.75 6.15 -8.44
C TRP A 54 6.78 5.04 -8.24
N VAL A 55 6.42 3.83 -8.62
CA VAL A 55 7.27 2.62 -8.65
C VAL A 55 7.11 1.93 -9.99
N ALA A 56 8.18 1.36 -10.53
CA ALA A 56 8.16 0.65 -11.81
C ALA A 56 8.72 -0.77 -11.68
N ILE A 57 7.99 -1.77 -12.20
CA ILE A 57 8.42 -3.15 -12.37
C ILE A 57 8.61 -3.38 -13.86
N VAL A 58 9.84 -3.63 -14.28
CA VAL A 58 10.24 -3.73 -15.68
C VAL A 58 10.87 -5.09 -15.92
N THR A 59 10.27 -5.85 -16.83
CA THR A 59 10.74 -7.19 -17.18
C THR A 59 10.61 -7.47 -18.67
N LYS A 60 11.39 -8.40 -19.21
CA LYS A 60 11.12 -8.91 -20.56
C LYS A 60 9.98 -9.92 -20.50
N THR A 61 10.00 -10.80 -19.51
CA THR A 61 9.02 -11.90 -19.37
C THR A 61 8.41 -11.89 -17.98
N LEU A 62 7.10 -11.68 -17.92
CA LEU A 62 6.28 -11.93 -16.73
C LEU A 62 5.61 -13.29 -16.90
N LYS A 63 5.91 -14.26 -16.05
CA LYS A 63 5.37 -15.62 -16.12
C LYS A 63 4.59 -15.99 -14.87
N PHE A 64 3.47 -16.67 -15.06
CA PHE A 64 2.67 -17.26 -13.97
C PHE A 64 2.79 -18.78 -14.06
N ARG A 65 3.27 -19.44 -13.01
CA ARG A 65 3.44 -20.91 -13.01
C ARG A 65 2.14 -21.68 -12.87
N ASP A 66 1.12 -21.06 -12.32
CA ASP A 66 -0.19 -21.67 -12.11
C ASP A 66 -1.27 -20.71 -12.61
N ALA A 67 -1.93 -21.06 -13.71
CA ALA A 67 -3.03 -20.28 -14.28
C ALA A 67 -4.36 -20.46 -13.52
N SER A 68 -4.43 -21.41 -12.59
CA SER A 68 -5.63 -21.69 -11.78
C SER A 68 -5.70 -20.88 -10.49
N ALA A 69 -4.63 -20.17 -10.15
CA ALA A 69 -4.51 -19.37 -8.94
C ALA A 69 -4.19 -17.91 -9.27
N TYR A 70 -4.67 -17.01 -8.42
CA TYR A 70 -4.35 -15.59 -8.56
C TYR A 70 -2.95 -15.31 -8.01
N SER A 71 -2.24 -14.42 -8.69
CA SER A 71 -1.02 -13.81 -8.15
C SER A 71 -1.26 -12.32 -7.99
N PHE A 72 -0.64 -11.73 -6.98
CA PHE A 72 -0.94 -10.37 -6.55
C PHE A 72 0.30 -9.48 -6.68
N ILE A 73 0.09 -8.26 -7.15
CA ILE A 73 1.02 -7.15 -7.00
C ILE A 73 0.30 -6.16 -6.09
N GLU A 74 0.80 -6.00 -4.87
CA GLU A 74 0.08 -5.27 -3.84
C GLU A 74 1.01 -4.39 -3.02
N ARG A 75 0.41 -3.50 -2.25
CA ARG A 75 1.12 -2.67 -1.28
C ARG A 75 1.25 -3.42 0.04
N ASP A 76 2.33 -3.16 0.77
CA ASP A 76 2.44 -3.59 2.15
C ASP A 76 1.40 -2.87 3.01
N MET A 77 0.33 -3.59 3.39
CA MET A 77 -0.76 -3.08 4.22
C MET A 77 -0.36 -2.89 5.69
N SER A 78 0.75 -3.50 6.13
CA SER A 78 1.27 -3.31 7.49
C SER A 78 1.90 -1.92 7.68
N LYS A 79 2.28 -1.26 6.59
CA LYS A 79 2.82 0.09 6.63
C LYS A 79 1.71 1.12 6.41
N PRO A 80 1.41 1.96 7.41
CA PRO A 80 0.43 3.01 7.24
C PRO A 80 0.90 3.96 6.14
N ALA A 81 -0.03 4.38 5.29
CA ALA A 81 0.28 5.33 4.22
C ALA A 81 0.73 6.68 4.79
N ALA A 82 0.15 7.11 5.91
CA ALA A 82 0.48 8.38 6.55
C ALA A 82 0.32 8.27 8.08
N ASN A 83 0.86 9.26 8.80
CA ASN A 83 0.67 9.33 10.25
C ASN A 83 -0.79 9.57 10.61
N ASN A 84 -1.29 8.82 11.57
CA ASN A 84 -2.62 9.04 12.14
C ASN A 84 -2.69 10.38 12.88
N GLY A 85 -3.92 10.88 13.04
CA GLY A 85 -4.19 11.99 13.96
C GLY A 85 -3.94 11.57 15.41
N ASN A 86 -3.67 12.55 16.26
CA ASN A 86 -3.53 12.32 17.69
C ASN A 86 -4.89 12.47 18.37
N VAL A 87 -5.13 11.64 19.38
CA VAL A 87 -6.28 11.77 20.26
C VAL A 87 -6.18 13.13 20.98
N GLY A 88 -7.32 13.79 21.12
CA GLY A 88 -7.40 15.07 21.82
C GLY A 88 -7.10 14.92 23.31
N ALA A 89 -6.78 16.05 23.97
CA ALA A 89 -6.55 16.05 25.41
C ALA A 89 -7.79 15.55 26.16
N VAL A 90 -7.61 14.70 27.17
CA VAL A 90 -8.68 14.27 28.05
C VAL A 90 -9.21 15.47 28.84
N GLY A 91 -10.53 15.59 28.95
CA GLY A 91 -11.18 16.67 29.71
C GLY A 91 -10.79 16.65 31.18
N GLN A 92 -10.74 17.83 31.80
CA GLN A 92 -10.46 17.91 33.23
C GLN A 92 -11.66 17.40 34.02
N LYS A 93 -11.38 16.66 35.10
CA LYS A 93 -12.42 16.32 36.07
C LYS A 93 -12.95 17.60 36.71
N GLY A 94 -14.22 17.55 37.11
CA GLY A 94 -14.84 18.58 37.91
C GLY A 94 -14.03 18.89 39.17
N ALA A 95 -14.01 20.14 39.60
CA ALA A 95 -13.48 20.47 40.92
C ALA A 95 -14.41 19.86 41.99
N ASP A 96 -13.83 19.15 42.94
CA ASP A 96 -14.55 18.74 44.15
C ASP A 96 -14.89 20.01 44.93
N ASP A 97 -16.16 20.19 45.29
CA ASP A 97 -16.69 21.42 45.86
C ASP A 97 -15.88 21.94 47.07
N PHE A 98 -15.71 23.27 47.11
CA PHE A 98 -15.34 24.00 48.32
C PHE A 98 -16.52 23.94 49.30
N GLY A 99 -16.65 22.85 50.05
CA GLY A 99 -17.70 22.72 51.06
C GLY A 99 -17.43 23.58 52.30
N GLU A 100 -18.43 24.38 52.73
CA GLU A 100 -18.51 24.82 54.12
C GLU A 100 -18.66 23.58 55.02
N THR A 101 -17.86 23.53 56.08
CA THR A 101 -17.86 22.44 57.05
C THR A 101 -19.26 22.24 57.65
N ASN A 102 -19.81 21.02 57.57
CA ASN A 102 -20.98 20.52 58.31
C ASN A 102 -22.41 20.71 57.74
N ARG A 103 -22.61 20.89 56.44
CA ARG A 103 -23.90 20.59 55.77
C ARG A 103 -23.61 19.83 54.49
N ARG A 104 -24.44 18.82 54.18
CA ARG A 104 -24.25 17.87 53.06
C ARG A 104 -23.66 18.60 51.83
N GLY A 105 -22.44 18.20 51.44
CA GLY A 105 -21.66 18.91 50.43
C GLY A 105 -22.43 19.10 49.13
N ASN A 106 -22.21 20.24 48.48
CA ASN A 106 -22.74 20.51 47.14
C ASN A 106 -22.25 19.42 46.16
N ASN A 107 -23.02 19.20 45.09
CA ASN A 107 -22.59 18.30 44.03
C ASN A 107 -21.41 18.92 43.29
N GLY A 108 -20.29 18.20 43.17
CA GLY A 108 -19.08 18.68 42.51
C GLY A 108 -19.33 19.32 41.14
N HIS A 109 -18.54 20.33 40.82
CA HIS A 109 -18.69 21.10 39.59
C HIS A 109 -18.51 20.22 38.34
N PRO A 110 -19.20 20.50 37.22
CA PRO A 110 -18.96 19.77 35.97
C PRO A 110 -17.52 19.99 35.49
N GLY A 111 -16.88 18.91 35.01
CA GLY A 111 -15.56 18.97 34.40
C GLY A 111 -15.52 19.74 33.08
N GLN A 112 -14.32 20.12 32.64
CA GLN A 112 -14.14 20.74 31.32
C GLN A 112 -14.13 19.66 30.23
N PRO A 113 -14.73 19.92 29.07
CA PRO A 113 -14.66 18.99 27.94
C PRO A 113 -13.20 18.78 27.49
N GLY A 114 -12.94 17.60 26.91
CA GLY A 114 -11.65 17.31 26.30
C GLY A 114 -11.37 18.21 25.09
N GLY A 115 -10.09 18.34 24.75
CA GLY A 115 -9.67 19.06 23.56
C GLY A 115 -9.99 18.27 22.28
N PRO A 116 -10.15 18.94 21.13
CA PRO A 116 -10.26 18.26 19.86
C PRO A 116 -8.99 17.46 19.55
N GLY A 117 -9.15 16.32 18.88
CA GLY A 117 -8.01 15.58 18.31
C GLY A 117 -7.36 16.34 17.16
N SER A 118 -6.12 15.97 16.81
CA SER A 118 -5.48 16.51 15.61
C SER A 118 -5.90 15.71 14.39
N ASN A 119 -5.96 16.36 13.24
CA ASN A 119 -6.17 15.66 11.96
C ASN A 119 -4.99 14.71 11.68
N GLY A 120 -5.28 13.58 11.05
CA GLY A 120 -4.25 12.73 10.45
C GLY A 120 -3.70 13.33 9.16
N LEU A 121 -2.53 12.84 8.74
CA LEU A 121 -1.96 13.20 7.46
C LEU A 121 -2.61 12.35 6.35
N SER A 122 -2.71 12.92 5.16
CA SER A 122 -3.09 12.21 3.94
C SER A 122 -1.95 12.33 2.94
N ILE A 123 -1.60 11.24 2.28
CA ILE A 123 -0.61 11.24 1.20
C ILE A 123 -1.21 10.64 -0.06
N THR A 124 -0.70 11.06 -1.20
CA THR A 124 -0.94 10.39 -2.48
C THR A 124 -0.14 9.09 -2.52
N LEU A 125 -0.80 7.96 -2.77
CA LEU A 125 -0.12 6.68 -2.93
C LEU A 125 0.67 6.66 -4.25
N PRO A 126 1.80 5.93 -4.31
CA PRO A 126 2.60 5.85 -5.52
C PRO A 126 1.84 5.22 -6.68
N THR A 127 2.03 5.75 -7.89
CA THR A 127 1.55 5.09 -9.11
C THR A 127 2.44 3.89 -9.44
N ILE A 128 1.83 2.73 -9.71
CA ILE A 128 2.55 1.49 -10.03
C ILE A 128 2.56 1.30 -11.55
N TYR A 129 3.75 1.24 -12.14
CA TYR A 129 3.96 0.92 -13.55
C TYR A 129 4.47 -0.52 -13.68
N VAL A 130 3.72 -1.37 -14.39
CA VAL A 130 4.17 -2.72 -14.76
C VAL A 130 4.43 -2.74 -16.25
N ILE A 131 5.68 -3.01 -16.63
CA ILE A 131 6.14 -3.00 -18.02
C ILE A 131 6.76 -4.36 -18.30
N ALA A 132 6.09 -5.14 -19.15
CA ALA A 132 6.54 -6.44 -19.58
C ALA A 132 6.54 -6.52 -21.12
N GLU A 133 7.58 -7.08 -21.73
CA GLU A 133 7.56 -7.35 -23.19
C GLU A 133 6.63 -8.54 -23.51
N LYS A 134 6.62 -9.55 -22.64
CA LYS A 134 5.81 -10.77 -22.77
C LYS A 134 5.13 -11.11 -21.45
N LEU A 135 3.86 -11.47 -21.54
CA LEU A 135 3.07 -12.05 -20.45
C LEU A 135 2.80 -13.51 -20.80
N LEU A 136 3.30 -14.44 -20.00
CA LEU A 136 3.24 -15.88 -20.29
C LEU A 136 2.44 -16.65 -19.22
N ASP A 137 1.68 -17.64 -19.67
CA ASP A 137 1.01 -18.62 -18.81
C ASP A 137 1.95 -19.76 -18.36
N ASP A 138 1.39 -20.73 -17.64
CA ASP A 138 2.06 -21.93 -17.13
C ASP A 138 2.67 -22.78 -18.26
N LYS A 139 2.06 -22.72 -19.45
CA LYS A 139 2.47 -23.42 -20.67
C LYS A 139 3.42 -22.60 -21.54
N GLY A 140 3.83 -21.42 -21.10
CA GLY A 140 4.70 -20.52 -21.85
C GLY A 140 4.03 -19.88 -23.07
N LYS A 141 2.71 -19.90 -23.15
CA LYS A 141 1.93 -19.23 -24.19
C LYS A 141 1.63 -17.79 -23.75
N GLY A 142 1.58 -16.90 -24.73
CA GLY A 142 1.18 -15.51 -24.49
C GLY A 142 -0.25 -15.44 -23.98
N ILE A 143 -0.46 -14.76 -22.86
CA ILE A 143 -1.81 -14.49 -22.36
C ILE A 143 -2.46 -13.46 -23.29
N PRO A 144 -3.52 -13.80 -24.04
CA PRO A 144 -4.16 -12.87 -24.94
C PRO A 144 -4.78 -11.71 -24.14
N PRO A 145 -4.76 -10.47 -24.66
CA PRO A 145 -5.50 -9.39 -24.03
C PRO A 145 -6.99 -9.76 -24.08
N GLU A 146 -7.61 -9.99 -22.93
CA GLU A 146 -9.02 -10.37 -22.89
C GLU A 146 -9.88 -9.28 -23.54
N SER A 147 -10.63 -9.64 -24.58
CA SER A 147 -11.66 -8.77 -25.13
C SER A 147 -12.67 -8.51 -24.03
N ARG A 148 -12.92 -7.23 -23.74
CA ARG A 148 -13.85 -6.76 -22.70
C ARG A 148 -15.15 -7.56 -22.77
N ARG A 149 -15.38 -8.47 -21.82
CA ARG A 149 -16.73 -8.96 -21.57
C ARG A 149 -17.50 -7.79 -21.00
N SER A 150 -18.28 -7.15 -21.88
CA SER A 150 -19.39 -6.28 -21.50
C SER A 150 -20.20 -7.02 -20.45
N CYS A 151 -20.18 -6.55 -19.20
CA CYS A 151 -21.19 -6.91 -18.23
C CYS A 151 -22.52 -6.34 -18.73
N ALA A 152 -23.24 -7.14 -19.51
CA ALA A 152 -24.65 -6.93 -19.73
C ALA A 152 -25.34 -7.14 -18.38
N ARG A 153 -25.68 -6.03 -17.74
CA ARG A 153 -26.54 -6.00 -16.57
C ARG A 153 -27.95 -6.32 -17.08
N THR A 154 -28.44 -7.52 -16.77
CA THR A 154 -29.84 -7.91 -16.97
C THR A 154 -30.64 -7.56 -15.72
#